data_AF-A0A523SM71-F1
#
_entry.id   AF-A0A523SM71-F1
#
_cell.length_a   1.000
_cell.length_b   1.000
_cell.length_c   1.000
_cell.angle_alpha   90.00
_cell.angle_beta   90.00
_cell.angle_gamma   90.00
#
_symmetry.space_group_name_H-M   'P 1'
#
loop_
_entity.id
_entity.type
_entity.pdbx_description
1 polymer ?
#
loop_
_entity_poly.entity_id
_entity_poly.type
_entity_poly.pdbx_seq_one_letter_code
_entity_poly.pdbx_strand_id
1 'polypeptide(L)'
;MKYPNYKLSNEPLKIVEDTTLLKNERCVVDALEGTLALPILIDEKVQGYVFHGAGKLVVDSIIETTKGAVGKPTVKDLKHPFMMLGGAEEIKDNLGNADASDLQNAGYERVDAFIEHAEELCGRLLKEKQCHVDFNGKDSRLFAFLNEEDKLDILVSKNDKLVYKSEKKVYISKGSQSVLKRPQEIIVSRKGKTVVIANNGILIEK
;
A
#
# COMPACT_ATOMS: atom_id res chain seq x y z
N MET A 1 -13.79 -4.43 -21.06
CA MET A 1 -13.16 -5.49 -20.25
C MET A 1 -13.87 -5.49 -18.90
N LYS A 2 -14.44 -6.62 -18.47
CA LYS A 2 -15.27 -6.71 -17.24
C LYS A 2 -14.37 -6.61 -16.01
N TYR A 3 -14.85 -5.92 -14.98
CA TYR A 3 -14.21 -5.85 -13.66
C TYR A 3 -14.01 -7.27 -13.10
N PRO A 4 -12.89 -7.56 -12.44
CA PRO A 4 -12.76 -8.83 -11.74
C PRO A 4 -13.87 -8.89 -10.68
N ASN A 5 -14.74 -9.90 -10.78
CA ASN A 5 -15.65 -10.23 -9.69
C ASN A 5 -14.79 -10.72 -8.54
N TYR A 6 -14.54 -9.86 -7.55
CA TYR A 6 -13.83 -10.25 -6.35
C TYR A 6 -14.80 -10.88 -5.34
N LYS A 7 -14.26 -11.77 -4.50
CA LYS A 7 -14.91 -12.29 -3.31
C LYS A 7 -13.94 -12.21 -2.14
N LEU A 8 -14.46 -12.09 -0.93
CA LEU A 8 -13.67 -12.31 0.27
C LEU A 8 -13.89 -13.74 0.75
N SER A 9 -12.85 -14.35 1.30
CA SER A 9 -12.99 -15.59 2.05
C SER A 9 -13.84 -15.35 3.30
N ASN A 10 -14.48 -16.39 3.80
CA ASN A 10 -15.16 -16.42 5.10
C ASN A 10 -14.28 -16.99 6.22
N GLU A 11 -13.01 -17.30 5.92
CA GLU A 11 -12.04 -17.87 6.85
C GLU A 11 -10.94 -16.84 7.14
N PRO A 12 -11.00 -16.13 8.29
CA PRO A 12 -9.94 -15.26 8.73
C PRO A 12 -8.67 -16.04 9.06
N LEU A 13 -7.55 -15.48 8.65
CA LEU A 13 -6.20 -15.94 8.94
C LEU A 13 -5.50 -14.90 9.84
N LYS A 14 -4.30 -15.23 10.31
CA LYS A 14 -3.41 -14.30 10.98
C LYS A 14 -1.97 -14.48 10.54
N ILE A 15 -1.21 -13.41 10.61
CA ILE A 15 0.24 -13.40 10.49
C ILE A 15 0.83 -14.06 11.75
N VAL A 16 1.59 -15.15 11.57
CA VAL A 16 2.17 -15.93 12.70
C VAL A 16 3.56 -15.47 13.12
N GLU A 17 4.20 -14.65 12.29
CA GLU A 17 5.51 -14.04 12.54
C GLU A 17 5.61 -12.70 11.80
N ASP A 18 6.38 -11.74 12.29
CA ASP A 18 6.61 -10.46 11.62
C ASP A 18 6.99 -10.66 10.15
N THR A 19 6.15 -10.16 9.25
CA THR A 19 6.22 -10.45 7.82
C THR A 19 6.34 -9.17 7.01
N THR A 20 7.38 -9.10 6.18
CA THR A 20 7.54 -8.02 5.21
C THR A 20 6.72 -8.31 3.95
N LEU A 21 5.67 -7.52 3.74
CA LEU A 21 4.75 -7.62 2.61
C LEU A 21 5.33 -7.04 1.31
N LEU A 22 6.18 -6.02 1.44
CA LEU A 22 6.93 -5.40 0.34
C LEU A 22 8.24 -4.81 0.86
N LYS A 23 9.34 -5.06 0.14
CA LYS A 23 10.61 -4.39 0.37
C LYS A 23 11.30 -4.07 -0.95
N ASN A 24 11.67 -2.81 -1.12
CA ASN A 24 12.55 -2.35 -2.19
C ASN A 24 13.39 -1.15 -1.69
N GLU A 25 14.19 -0.55 -2.56
CA GLU A 25 15.09 0.56 -2.21
C GLU A 25 14.38 1.79 -1.61
N ARG A 26 13.08 1.99 -1.91
CA ARG A 26 12.32 3.18 -1.53
C ARG A 26 11.13 2.90 -0.63
N CYS A 27 10.85 1.64 -0.33
CA CYS A 27 9.64 1.26 0.37
C CYS A 27 9.81 0.00 1.21
N VAL A 28 9.21 0.03 2.39
CA VAL A 28 8.97 -1.16 3.21
C VAL A 28 7.52 -1.13 3.68
N VAL A 29 6.84 -2.27 3.57
CA VAL A 29 5.52 -2.51 4.17
C VAL A 29 5.63 -3.78 4.99
N ASP A 30 5.39 -3.68 6.29
CA ASP A 30 5.44 -4.79 7.24
C ASP A 30 4.08 -4.98 7.91
N ALA A 31 3.72 -6.23 8.17
CA ALA A 31 2.65 -6.64 9.07
C ALA A 31 3.26 -7.44 10.22
N LEU A 32 2.94 -7.08 11.46
CA LEU A 32 3.49 -7.73 12.64
C LEU A 32 2.68 -8.98 13.00
N GLU A 33 3.30 -9.86 13.80
CA GLU A 33 2.64 -11.03 14.38
C GLU A 33 1.27 -10.67 15.00
N GLY A 34 0.29 -11.53 14.79
CA GLY A 34 -1.08 -11.36 15.27
C GLY A 34 -1.97 -10.48 14.38
N THR A 35 -1.43 -9.91 13.30
CA THR A 35 -2.24 -9.17 12.31
C THR A 35 -3.23 -10.12 11.62
N LEU A 36 -4.52 -9.83 11.70
CA LEU A 36 -5.55 -10.55 10.98
C LEU A 36 -5.39 -10.35 9.48
N ALA A 37 -5.70 -11.39 8.70
CA ALA A 37 -5.70 -11.36 7.25
C ALA A 37 -6.95 -12.05 6.71
N LEU A 38 -7.62 -11.43 5.74
CA LEU A 38 -8.76 -12.00 5.04
C LEU A 38 -8.44 -12.15 3.55
N PRO A 39 -8.39 -13.38 3.00
CA PRO A 39 -8.09 -13.59 1.59
C PRO A 39 -9.06 -12.87 0.65
N ILE A 40 -8.50 -12.23 -0.38
CA ILE A 40 -9.23 -11.64 -1.50
C ILE A 40 -9.09 -12.57 -2.70
N LEU A 41 -10.21 -13.12 -3.16
CA LEU A 41 -10.26 -14.01 -4.30
C LEU A 41 -10.69 -13.24 -5.55
N ILE A 42 -9.96 -13.41 -6.64
CA ILE A 42 -10.32 -12.95 -7.98
C ILE A 42 -10.21 -14.16 -8.91
N ASP A 43 -11.27 -14.43 -9.67
CA ASP A 43 -11.37 -15.63 -10.52
C ASP A 43 -11.06 -16.92 -9.72
N GLU A 44 -11.59 -16.99 -8.49
CA GLU A 44 -11.42 -18.10 -7.54
C GLU A 44 -9.97 -18.38 -7.09
N LYS A 45 -9.05 -17.43 -7.33
CA LYS A 45 -7.66 -17.50 -6.85
C LYS A 45 -7.39 -16.41 -5.84
N VAL A 46 -6.64 -16.73 -4.78
CA VAL A 46 -6.17 -15.72 -3.82
C VAL A 46 -5.23 -14.76 -4.55
N GLN A 47 -5.62 -13.50 -4.65
CA GLN A 47 -4.83 -12.44 -5.28
C GLN A 47 -4.29 -11.44 -4.26
N GLY A 48 -4.71 -11.53 -3.00
CA GLY A 48 -4.29 -10.60 -1.97
C GLY A 48 -5.04 -10.83 -0.67
N TYR A 49 -4.92 -9.87 0.23
CA TYR A 49 -5.51 -9.94 1.56
C TYR A 49 -5.95 -8.55 2.01
N VAL A 50 -7.01 -8.49 2.80
CA VAL A 50 -7.27 -7.38 3.71
C VAL A 50 -6.62 -7.71 5.04
N PHE A 51 -5.86 -6.77 5.61
CA PHE A 51 -5.18 -6.92 6.88
C PHE A 51 -5.77 -5.99 7.93
N HIS A 52 -5.81 -6.42 9.19
CA HIS A 52 -6.06 -5.54 10.34
C HIS A 52 -5.21 -6.00 11.53
N GLY A 53 -4.28 -5.15 11.95
CA GLY A 53 -3.40 -5.37 13.07
C GLY A 53 -2.30 -4.32 13.08
N ALA A 54 -1.24 -4.58 13.84
CA ALA A 54 -0.09 -3.70 13.88
C ALA A 54 0.80 -3.91 12.65
N GLY A 55 1.28 -2.82 12.07
CA GLY A 55 2.20 -2.87 10.94
C GLY A 55 2.89 -1.54 10.72
N LYS A 56 3.67 -1.47 9.64
CA LYS A 56 4.44 -0.27 9.32
C LYS A 56 4.51 -0.06 7.81
N LEU A 57 4.33 1.20 7.40
CA LEU A 57 4.66 1.67 6.06
C LEU A 57 5.80 2.68 6.16
N VAL A 58 6.87 2.45 5.41
CA VAL A 58 7.94 3.42 5.18
C VAL A 58 8.05 3.67 3.68
N VAL A 59 7.95 4.92 3.25
CA VAL A 59 8.24 5.35 1.89
C VAL A 59 9.33 6.41 1.93
N ASP A 60 10.52 6.09 1.43
CA ASP A 60 11.57 7.07 1.23
C ASP A 60 11.25 7.96 0.02
N SER A 61 10.61 9.09 0.30
CA SER A 61 10.33 10.13 -0.69
C SER A 61 11.33 11.29 -0.64
N ILE A 62 12.57 11.03 -0.20
CA ILE A 62 13.67 12.00 -0.28
C ILE A 62 14.24 12.00 -1.70
N ILE A 63 14.41 13.20 -2.25
CA ILE A 63 15.02 13.45 -3.55
C ILE A 63 16.34 14.18 -3.32
N GLU A 64 17.43 13.53 -3.69
CA GLU A 64 18.77 14.14 -3.69
C GLU A 64 18.91 15.17 -4.82
N THR A 65 19.57 16.29 -4.50
CA THR A 65 19.83 17.42 -5.39
C THR A 65 21.29 17.86 -5.25
N THR A 66 21.78 18.72 -6.14
CA THR A 66 23.16 19.25 -6.04
C THR A 66 23.36 20.19 -4.86
N LYS A 67 22.29 20.68 -4.22
CA LYS A 67 22.35 21.59 -3.06
C LYS A 67 21.93 20.95 -1.74
N GLY A 68 21.70 19.63 -1.72
CA GLY A 68 21.20 18.89 -0.56
C GLY A 68 20.06 17.96 -0.93
N ALA A 69 19.12 17.74 -0.03
CA ALA A 69 18.00 16.82 -0.24
C ALA A 69 16.65 17.51 -0.01
N VAL A 70 15.66 17.19 -0.83
CA VAL A 70 14.29 17.69 -0.68
C VAL A 70 13.32 16.54 -0.50
N GLY A 71 12.44 16.66 0.50
CA GLY A 71 11.49 15.62 0.83
C GLY A 71 11.52 15.28 2.30
N LYS A 72 10.59 14.44 2.72
CA LYS A 72 10.61 13.75 4.01
C LYS A 72 10.06 12.35 3.78
N PRO A 73 10.62 11.31 4.43
CA PRO A 73 10.04 9.98 4.36
C PRO A 73 8.58 10.01 4.82
N THR A 74 7.73 9.18 4.22
CA THR A 74 6.47 8.78 4.86
C THR A 74 6.82 7.67 5.84
N VAL A 75 6.43 7.83 7.11
CA VAL A 75 6.40 6.74 8.08
C VAL A 75 5.00 6.70 8.63
N LYS A 76 4.37 5.52 8.62
CA LYS A 76 3.06 5.30 9.23
C LYS A 76 3.06 4.01 10.01
N ASP A 77 2.48 4.06 11.20
CA ASP A 77 2.02 2.88 11.88
C ASP A 77 0.69 2.46 11.26
N LEU A 78 0.60 1.20 10.85
CA LEU A 78 -0.63 0.62 10.33
C LEU A 78 -1.39 0.08 11.55
N LYS A 79 -2.54 0.70 11.84
CA LYS A 79 -3.46 0.29 12.91
C LYS A 79 -4.88 0.09 12.42
N HIS A 80 -5.23 0.70 11.29
CA HIS A 80 -6.51 0.53 10.62
C HIS A 80 -6.42 -0.58 9.56
N PRO A 81 -7.55 -1.15 9.16
CA PRO A 81 -7.59 -2.07 8.03
C PRO A 81 -6.91 -1.50 6.79
N PHE A 82 -6.11 -2.32 6.13
CA PHE A 82 -5.48 -1.99 4.85
C PHE A 82 -5.52 -3.20 3.91
N MET A 83 -5.39 -2.95 2.63
CA MET A 83 -5.49 -3.98 1.59
C MET A 83 -4.15 -4.14 0.89
N MET A 84 -3.83 -5.38 0.51
CA MET A 84 -2.79 -5.72 -0.44
C MET A 84 -3.37 -6.56 -1.57
N LEU A 85 -2.95 -6.29 -2.79
CA LEU A 85 -3.16 -7.14 -3.96
C LEU A 85 -1.81 -7.39 -4.65
N GLY A 86 -1.60 -8.61 -5.13
CA GLY A 86 -0.31 -9.13 -5.58
C GLY A 86 0.53 -9.70 -4.43
N GLY A 87 1.47 -10.60 -4.74
CA GLY A 87 2.39 -11.20 -3.76
C GLY A 87 1.75 -12.17 -2.76
N ALA A 88 0.50 -12.61 -2.98
CA ALA A 88 -0.23 -13.43 -2.02
C ALA A 88 0.43 -14.79 -1.72
N GLU A 89 1.07 -15.40 -2.71
CA GLU A 89 1.80 -16.67 -2.54
C GLU A 89 3.07 -16.51 -1.70
N GLU A 90 3.67 -15.32 -1.66
CA GLU A 90 4.95 -15.08 -0.97
C GLU A 90 4.81 -15.04 0.55
N ILE A 91 3.59 -14.81 1.06
CA ILE A 91 3.32 -14.71 2.50
C ILE A 91 2.49 -15.89 3.02
N LYS A 92 2.18 -16.86 2.15
CA LYS A 92 1.25 -17.96 2.47
C LYS A 92 1.75 -18.81 3.64
N ASP A 93 3.05 -19.06 3.70
CA ASP A 93 3.67 -19.87 4.75
C ASP A 93 3.70 -19.14 6.11
N ASN A 94 3.48 -17.82 6.11
CA ASN A 94 3.44 -16.98 7.30
C ASN A 94 2.02 -16.71 7.79
N LEU A 95 1.03 -17.41 7.21
CA LEU A 95 -0.37 -17.32 7.59
C LEU A 95 -0.80 -18.57 8.36
N GLY A 96 -1.45 -18.35 9.49
CA GLY A 96 -2.12 -19.37 10.30
C GLY A 96 -3.61 -19.08 10.40
N ASN A 97 -4.39 -20.03 10.91
CA ASN A 97 -5.79 -19.80 11.19
C ASN A 97 -5.94 -18.79 12.34
N ALA A 98 -6.86 -17.85 12.19
CA ALA A 98 -7.28 -16.99 13.28
C ALA A 98 -8.40 -17.66 14.08
N ASP A 99 -8.39 -17.46 15.39
CA ASP A 99 -9.45 -17.89 16.29
C ASP A 99 -10.28 -16.72 16.82
N ALA A 100 -11.24 -17.03 17.69
CA ALA A 100 -12.11 -16.01 18.28
C ALA A 100 -11.35 -14.99 19.16
N SER A 101 -10.25 -15.40 19.79
CA SER A 101 -9.44 -14.49 20.60
C SER A 101 -8.66 -13.51 19.73
N ASP A 102 -8.16 -13.95 18.57
CA ASP A 102 -7.48 -13.07 17.61
C ASP A 102 -8.43 -11.97 17.10
N LEU A 103 -9.68 -12.33 16.79
CA LEU A 103 -10.73 -11.38 16.39
C LEU A 103 -11.02 -10.36 17.50
N GLN A 104 -11.21 -10.82 18.73
CA GLN A 104 -11.48 -9.93 19.87
C GLN A 104 -10.31 -8.98 20.14
N ASN A 105 -9.07 -9.45 20.04
CA ASN A 105 -7.88 -8.62 20.20
C ASN A 105 -7.79 -7.51 19.14
N ALA A 106 -8.30 -7.77 17.93
CA ALA A 106 -8.42 -6.78 16.86
C ALA A 106 -9.70 -5.91 16.94
N GLY A 107 -10.52 -6.09 17.98
CA GLY A 107 -11.72 -5.31 18.23
C GLY A 107 -12.98 -5.82 17.51
N TYR A 108 -12.99 -7.07 17.06
CA TYR A 108 -14.15 -7.68 16.41
C TYR A 108 -14.87 -8.67 17.31
N GLU A 109 -16.19 -8.52 17.46
CA GLU A 109 -17.02 -9.44 18.23
C GLU A 109 -17.24 -10.79 17.50
N ARG A 110 -17.19 -10.77 16.17
CA ARG A 110 -17.43 -11.93 15.30
C ARG A 110 -16.76 -11.78 13.95
N VAL A 111 -16.60 -12.91 13.26
CA VAL A 111 -16.05 -13.00 11.89
C VAL A 111 -16.79 -12.07 10.93
N ASP A 112 -18.13 -12.06 10.96
CA ASP A 112 -18.94 -11.25 10.04
C ASP A 112 -18.60 -9.76 10.10
N ALA A 113 -18.32 -9.21 11.29
CA ALA A 113 -17.95 -7.82 11.45
C ALA A 113 -16.59 -7.50 10.80
N PHE A 114 -15.64 -8.43 10.85
CA PHE A 114 -14.36 -8.28 10.14
C PHE A 114 -14.55 -8.34 8.62
N ILE A 115 -15.38 -9.27 8.14
CA ILE A 115 -15.72 -9.39 6.73
C ILE A 115 -16.40 -8.11 6.23
N GLU A 116 -17.37 -7.56 6.95
CA GLU A 116 -18.06 -6.31 6.59
C GLU A 116 -17.08 -5.13 6.44
N HIS A 117 -16.15 -4.95 7.39
CA HIS A 117 -15.12 -3.91 7.28
C HIS A 117 -14.19 -4.14 6.09
N ALA A 118 -13.82 -5.39 5.82
CA ALA A 118 -13.01 -5.75 4.66
C ALA A 118 -13.76 -5.51 3.34
N GLU A 119 -15.06 -5.79 3.30
CA GLU A 119 -15.92 -5.52 2.14
C GLU A 119 -16.07 -4.03 1.86
N GLU A 120 -16.17 -3.21 2.91
CA GLU A 120 -16.20 -1.75 2.77
C GLU A 120 -14.90 -1.23 2.15
N LEU A 121 -13.75 -1.65 2.69
CA LEU A 121 -12.43 -1.26 2.16
C LEU A 121 -12.24 -1.70 0.70
N CYS A 122 -12.59 -2.95 0.39
CA CYS A 122 -12.62 -3.46 -0.98
C CYS A 122 -13.57 -2.67 -1.87
N GLY A 123 -14.74 -2.29 -1.34
CA GLY A 123 -15.74 -1.48 -2.03
C GLY A 123 -15.18 -0.12 -2.47
N ARG A 124 -14.50 0.58 -1.57
CA ARG A 124 -13.91 1.90 -1.84
C ARG A 124 -12.88 1.87 -2.97
N LEU A 125 -12.10 0.79 -3.10
CA LEU A 125 -11.05 0.68 -4.12
C LEU A 125 -11.50 0.01 -5.42
N LEU A 126 -12.30 -1.07 -5.32
CA LEU A 126 -12.58 -1.98 -6.42
C LEU A 126 -13.97 -1.78 -7.04
N LYS A 127 -14.97 -1.26 -6.29
CA LYS A 127 -16.31 -0.99 -6.84
C LYS A 127 -16.39 0.35 -7.56
N GLU A 128 -15.54 1.31 -7.22
CA GLU A 128 -15.37 2.51 -8.04
C GLU A 128 -14.73 2.11 -9.38
N LYS A 129 -15.45 2.38 -10.47
CA LYS A 129 -15.26 1.88 -11.85
C LYS A 129 -13.91 2.19 -12.54
N GLN A 130 -12.86 2.52 -11.80
CA GLN A 130 -11.61 3.10 -12.30
C GLN A 130 -10.36 2.24 -12.03
N CYS A 131 -10.46 1.13 -11.32
CA CYS A 131 -9.30 0.29 -11.01
C CYS A 131 -9.11 -0.83 -12.05
N HIS A 132 -8.23 -0.62 -13.02
CA HIS A 132 -7.73 -1.67 -13.92
C HIS A 132 -6.42 -2.19 -13.37
N VAL A 133 -6.43 -3.38 -12.77
CA VAL A 133 -5.21 -3.97 -12.24
C VAL A 133 -5.00 -5.36 -12.82
N ASP A 134 -3.92 -5.50 -13.56
CA ASP A 134 -3.39 -6.75 -14.05
C ASP A 134 -2.29 -7.21 -13.09
N PHE A 135 -2.62 -8.15 -12.21
CA PHE A 135 -1.69 -8.74 -11.24
C PHE A 135 -0.97 -9.98 -11.79
N ASN A 136 -1.01 -10.25 -13.10
CA ASN A 136 -0.34 -11.43 -13.68
C ASN A 136 1.20 -11.40 -13.57
N GLY A 137 1.80 -10.32 -13.03
CA GLY A 137 3.23 -10.24 -12.75
C GLY A 137 3.53 -10.45 -11.28
N LYS A 138 4.45 -11.38 -10.96
CA LYS A 138 4.94 -11.66 -9.60
C LYS A 138 5.42 -10.40 -8.85
N ASP A 139 5.96 -9.43 -9.59
CA ASP A 139 6.58 -8.24 -9.01
C ASP A 139 5.65 -7.03 -8.89
N SER A 140 4.34 -7.20 -9.15
CA SER A 140 3.35 -6.11 -9.09
C SER A 140 2.54 -6.20 -7.80
N ARG A 141 2.60 -5.16 -6.98
CA ARG A 141 1.81 -5.04 -5.76
C ARG A 141 1.06 -3.74 -5.71
N LEU A 142 -0.17 -3.78 -5.20
CA LEU A 142 -0.96 -2.61 -4.86
C LEU A 142 -1.31 -2.70 -3.37
N PHE A 143 -1.18 -1.59 -2.67
CA PHE A 143 -1.70 -1.43 -1.32
C PHE A 143 -2.62 -0.23 -1.25
N ALA A 144 -3.66 -0.36 -0.42
CA ALA A 144 -4.56 0.73 -0.07
C ALA A 144 -4.68 0.82 1.44
N PHE A 145 -4.31 1.97 2.00
CA PHE A 145 -4.28 2.23 3.43
C PHE A 145 -5.31 3.30 3.78
N LEU A 146 -6.17 3.02 4.77
CA LEU A 146 -6.98 4.07 5.37
C LEU A 146 -6.08 5.01 6.18
N ASN A 147 -6.27 6.30 6.00
CA ASN A 147 -5.62 7.33 6.82
C ASN A 147 -6.57 7.83 7.91
N GLU A 148 -6.07 8.69 8.80
CA GLU A 148 -6.83 9.23 9.95
C GLU A 148 -8.06 10.06 9.53
N GLU A 149 -8.11 10.52 8.28
CA GLU A 149 -9.26 11.26 7.72
C GLU A 149 -10.22 10.35 6.92
N ASP A 150 -10.10 9.02 7.09
CA ASP A 150 -10.90 8.01 6.40
C ASP A 150 -10.74 8.03 4.85
N LYS A 151 -9.62 8.57 4.36
CA LYS A 151 -9.27 8.58 2.93
C LYS A 151 -8.25 7.50 2.61
N LEU A 152 -8.26 7.03 1.35
CA LEU A 152 -7.30 6.04 0.88
C LEU A 152 -5.99 6.67 0.42
N ASP A 153 -4.91 6.26 1.08
CA ASP A 153 -3.56 6.38 0.56
C ASP A 153 -3.23 5.12 -0.25
N ILE A 154 -2.70 5.30 -1.46
CA ILE A 154 -2.43 4.20 -2.40
C ILE A 154 -0.93 4.07 -2.62
N LEU A 155 -0.44 2.85 -2.57
CA LEU A 155 0.93 2.49 -2.95
C LEU A 155 0.87 1.45 -4.07
N VAL A 156 1.60 1.67 -5.15
CA VAL A 156 1.76 0.70 -6.24
C VAL A 156 3.24 0.47 -6.47
N SER A 157 3.66 -0.78 -6.49
CA SER A 157 5.01 -1.18 -6.82
C SER A 157 5.00 -2.14 -8.00
N LYS A 158 5.90 -1.93 -8.95
CA LYS A 158 6.14 -2.85 -10.07
C LYS A 158 7.59 -2.77 -10.51
N ASN A 159 8.34 -3.84 -10.28
CA ASN A 159 9.79 -3.90 -10.55
C ASN A 159 10.51 -2.74 -9.81
N ASP A 160 11.28 -1.92 -10.54
CA ASP A 160 11.99 -0.74 -10.04
C ASP A 160 11.10 0.51 -9.88
N LYS A 161 9.78 0.39 -10.11
CA LYS A 161 8.84 1.50 -10.05
C LYS A 161 8.05 1.49 -8.75
N LEU A 162 7.88 2.68 -8.19
CA LEU A 162 7.03 2.94 -7.04
C LEU A 162 6.16 4.16 -7.32
N VAL A 163 4.89 4.09 -6.93
CA VAL A 163 3.98 5.23 -6.86
C VAL A 163 3.36 5.22 -5.47
N TYR A 164 3.48 6.31 -4.74
CA TYR A 164 2.76 6.52 -3.48
C TYR A 164 1.92 7.79 -3.61
N LYS A 165 0.61 7.67 -3.36
CA LYS A 165 -0.34 8.77 -3.40
C LYS A 165 -1.02 8.86 -2.04
N SER A 166 -0.96 10.04 -1.44
CA SER A 166 -1.84 10.47 -0.36
C SER A 166 -2.54 11.76 -0.76
N GLU A 167 -3.39 12.29 0.11
CA GLU A 167 -4.00 13.60 -0.12
C GLU A 167 -2.96 14.72 -0.27
N LYS A 168 -1.91 14.68 0.56
CA LYS A 168 -0.91 15.76 0.66
C LYS A 168 0.24 15.60 -0.32
N LYS A 169 0.45 14.42 -0.90
CA LYS A 169 1.53 14.22 -1.87
C LYS A 169 1.31 13.08 -2.85
N VAL A 170 1.94 13.20 -4.00
CA VAL A 170 2.19 12.10 -4.93
C VAL A 170 3.70 11.96 -5.10
N TYR A 171 4.21 10.78 -4.83
CA TYR A 171 5.61 10.42 -5.05
C TYR A 171 5.69 9.30 -6.07
N ILE A 172 6.58 9.44 -7.04
CA ILE A 172 6.84 8.45 -8.08
C ILE A 172 8.35 8.24 -8.12
N SER A 173 8.80 7.00 -8.15
CA SER A 173 10.21 6.66 -8.39
C SER A 173 10.35 5.58 -9.44
N LYS A 174 11.44 5.65 -10.20
CA LYS A 174 11.89 4.64 -11.15
C LYS A 174 13.42 4.68 -11.24
N GLY A 175 14.10 3.76 -10.56
CA GLY A 175 15.57 3.80 -10.43
C GLY A 175 16.07 5.17 -9.98
N SER A 176 16.89 5.83 -10.82
CA SER A 176 17.44 7.18 -10.54
C SER A 176 16.52 8.36 -10.90
N GLN A 177 15.26 8.09 -11.21
CA GLN A 177 14.26 9.10 -11.53
C GLN A 177 13.24 9.21 -10.39
N SER A 178 12.86 10.42 -10.03
CA SER A 178 11.81 10.66 -9.05
C SER A 178 10.98 11.89 -9.38
N VAL A 179 9.70 11.84 -9.00
CA VAL A 179 8.78 12.97 -9.03
C VAL A 179 8.12 13.07 -7.67
N LEU A 180 8.12 14.26 -7.08
CA LEU A 180 7.39 14.57 -5.86
C LEU A 180 6.48 15.77 -6.12
N LYS A 181 5.17 15.55 -6.04
CA LYS A 181 4.15 16.59 -6.15
C LYS A 181 3.51 16.81 -4.78
N ARG A 182 3.42 18.07 -4.38
CA ARG A 182 2.75 18.59 -3.17
C ARG A 182 1.81 19.72 -3.58
N PRO A 183 1.00 20.31 -2.67
CA PRO A 183 0.05 21.36 -3.04
C PRO A 183 0.68 22.59 -3.70
N GLN A 184 1.93 22.93 -3.39
CA GLN A 184 2.58 24.18 -3.83
C GLN A 184 3.85 23.95 -4.67
N GLU A 185 4.25 22.70 -4.87
CA GLU A 185 5.48 22.39 -5.57
C GLU A 185 5.41 21.04 -6.32
N ILE A 186 6.13 20.98 -7.43
CA ILE A 186 6.45 19.76 -8.16
C ILE A 186 7.96 19.72 -8.31
N ILE A 187 8.55 18.60 -7.90
CA ILE A 187 9.98 18.34 -7.98
C ILE A 187 10.17 17.15 -8.90
N VAL A 188 10.99 17.30 -9.93
CA VAL A 188 11.38 16.24 -10.85
C VAL A 188 12.89 16.10 -10.78
N SER A 189 13.38 14.90 -10.47
CA SER A 189 14.81 14.62 -10.44
C SER A 189 15.18 13.44 -11.34
N ARG A 190 16.34 13.57 -11.99
CA ARG A 190 16.94 12.51 -12.82
C ARG A 190 18.46 12.62 -12.77
N LYS A 191 19.12 11.59 -12.25
CA LYS A 191 20.60 11.50 -12.22
C LYS A 191 21.27 12.76 -11.64
N GLY A 192 20.75 13.26 -10.52
CA GLY A 192 21.26 14.44 -9.82
C GLY A 192 20.81 15.80 -10.38
N LYS A 193 20.14 15.83 -11.54
CA LYS A 193 19.53 17.04 -12.09
C LYS A 193 18.13 17.20 -11.56
N THR A 194 17.77 18.40 -11.13
CA THR A 194 16.49 18.67 -10.48
C THR A 194 15.80 19.87 -11.11
N VAL A 195 14.50 19.73 -11.36
CA VAL A 195 13.61 20.84 -11.72
C VAL A 195 12.58 20.98 -10.62
N VAL A 196 12.47 22.17 -10.04
CA VAL A 196 11.45 22.52 -9.04
C VAL A 196 10.53 23.56 -9.66
N ILE A 197 9.24 23.23 -9.73
CA ILE A 197 8.17 24.14 -10.15
C ILE A 197 7.40 24.47 -8.88
N ALA A 198 7.42 25.74 -8.47
CA ALA A 198 6.72 26.24 -7.30
C ALA A 198 5.92 27.51 -7.65
N ASN A 199 5.07 27.97 -6.73
CA ASN A 199 4.25 29.17 -6.94
C ASN A 199 5.07 30.42 -7.35
N ASN A 200 6.34 30.48 -6.93
CA ASN A 200 7.21 31.63 -7.16
C ASN A 200 8.10 31.49 -8.40
N GLY A 201 7.91 30.44 -9.22
CA GLY A 201 8.62 30.24 -10.48
C GLY A 201 9.19 28.84 -10.66
N ILE A 202 10.12 28.73 -11.61
CA ILE A 202 10.78 27.47 -11.98
C ILE A 202 12.27 27.59 -11.64
N LEU A 203 12.77 26.65 -10.84
CA LEU A 203 14.19 26.47 -10.54
C LEU A 203 14.71 25.26 -11.32
N ILE A 204 15.84 25.42 -12.00
CA ILE A 204 16.52 24.35 -12.72
C ILE A 204 17.93 24.19 -12.17
N GLU A 205 18.24 22.99 -11.69
CA GLU A 205 19.55 22.61 -11.17
C GLU A 205 20.19 21.57 -12.10
N LYS A 206 21.42 21.85 -12.53
CA LYS A 206 22.15 21.08 -13.53
C LYS A 206 23.24 20.22 -12.90
#